data_AF-A0A4R0Z355-F1
#
_entry.id   AF-A0A4R0Z355-F1
#
_cell.length_a   1.000
_cell.length_b   1.000
_cell.length_c   1.000
_cell.angle_alpha   90.00
_cell.angle_beta   90.00
_cell.angle_gamma   90.00
#
_symmetry.space_group_name_H-M   'P 1'
#
loop_
_entity.id
_entity.type
_entity.pdbx_description
1 polymer ?
#
loop_
_entity_poly.entity_id
_entity_poly.type
_entity_poly.pdbx_seq_one_letter_code
_entity_poly.pdbx_strand_id
1 'polypeptide(L)'
;IILCLFTILVVYFLVIKGLKPLKDVSDEIKNVTSENLSVRLNPDSVPNELKQLTKSFNQMLVKIEDVFVRQTNFSADIAHEMRTPITNLMTETQISLSKNRSKEELVEVLYSNLEEYNRLSRMISDMLFLAQADDN
;
A
#
# COMPACT_ATOMS: atom_id res chain seq x y z
N ILE A 1 -41.37 23.32 -37.15
CA ILE A 1 -41.08 23.86 -35.79
C ILE A 1 -41.44 22.84 -34.71
N ILE A 2 -42.71 22.42 -34.57
CA ILE A 2 -43.13 21.45 -33.53
C ILE A 2 -42.37 20.11 -33.64
N LEU A 3 -42.24 19.55 -34.85
CA LEU A 3 -41.47 18.32 -35.08
C LEU A 3 -39.99 18.47 -34.66
N CYS A 4 -39.37 19.62 -34.97
CA CYS A 4 -37.99 19.92 -34.59
C CYS A 4 -37.82 20.01 -33.07
N LEU A 5 -38.77 20.69 -32.40
CA LEU A 5 -38.79 20.77 -30.94
C LEU A 5 -38.95 19.38 -30.30
N PHE A 6 -39.81 18.55 -30.86
CA PHE A 6 -40.00 17.18 -30.40
C PHE A 6 -38.72 16.34 -30.56
N THR A 7 -38.06 16.40 -31.72
CA THR A 7 -36.79 15.69 -31.94
C THR A 7 -35.69 16.15 -30.98
N ILE A 8 -35.59 17.46 -30.72
CA ILE A 8 -34.61 18.00 -29.76
C ILE A 8 -34.89 17.47 -28.35
N LEU A 9 -36.14 17.45 -27.93
CA LEU A 9 -36.54 16.96 -26.60
C LEU A 9 -36.25 15.47 -26.43
N VAL A 10 -36.52 14.66 -27.46
CA VAL A 10 -36.21 13.22 -27.45
C VAL A 10 -34.70 12.97 -27.40
N VAL A 11 -33.92 13.65 -28.23
CA VAL A 11 -32.44 13.52 -28.22
C VAL A 11 -31.88 13.94 -26.87
N TYR A 12 -32.33 15.07 -26.33
CA TYR A 12 -31.92 15.55 -25.00
C TYR A 12 -32.19 14.51 -23.91
N PHE A 13 -33.39 13.92 -23.90
CA PHE A 13 -33.76 12.90 -22.92
C PHE A 13 -32.93 11.62 -23.05
N LEU A 14 -32.66 11.17 -24.30
CA LEU A 14 -31.83 10.00 -24.58
C LEU A 14 -30.38 10.22 -24.14
N VAL A 15 -29.81 11.40 -24.38
CA VAL A 15 -28.44 11.75 -23.96
C VAL A 15 -28.32 11.76 -22.43
N ILE A 16 -29.25 12.41 -21.73
CA ILE A 16 -29.21 12.45 -20.26
C ILE A 16 -29.35 11.07 -19.65
N LYS A 17 -30.28 10.24 -20.14
CA LYS A 17 -30.43 8.87 -19.66
C LYS A 17 -29.23 7.99 -20.02
N GLY A 18 -28.66 8.17 -21.21
CA GLY A 18 -27.50 7.41 -21.67
C GLY A 18 -26.23 7.71 -20.89
N LEU A 19 -26.09 8.93 -20.36
CA LEU A 19 -24.94 9.33 -19.54
C LEU A 19 -25.06 8.96 -18.05
N LYS A 20 -26.26 8.60 -17.58
CA LYS A 20 -26.47 8.24 -16.17
C LYS A 20 -25.58 7.07 -15.70
N PRO A 21 -25.48 5.94 -16.40
CA PRO A 21 -24.63 4.82 -15.97
C PRO A 21 -23.14 5.19 -15.88
N LEU A 22 -22.67 6.10 -16.73
CA LEU A 22 -21.30 6.60 -16.66
C LEU A 22 -21.07 7.42 -15.38
N LYS A 23 -22.05 8.25 -15.00
CA LYS A 23 -22.00 9.00 -13.74
C LYS A 23 -22.01 8.07 -12.53
N ASP A 24 -22.87 7.06 -12.53
CA ASP A 24 -22.96 6.09 -11.44
C ASP A 24 -21.62 5.35 -11.24
N VAL A 25 -20.98 4.89 -12.33
CA VAL A 25 -19.63 4.31 -12.29
C VAL A 25 -18.59 5.31 -11.78
N SER A 26 -18.64 6.56 -12.23
CA SER A 26 -17.72 7.60 -11.78
C SER A 26 -17.86 7.90 -10.28
N ASP A 27 -19.08 7.89 -9.77
CA ASP A 27 -19.35 8.11 -8.35
C ASP A 27 -18.86 6.91 -7.51
N GLU A 28 -19.02 5.68 -8.01
CA GLU A 28 -18.48 4.48 -7.37
C GLU A 28 -16.94 4.50 -7.32
N ILE A 29 -16.29 4.85 -8.44
CA ILE A 29 -14.83 5.02 -8.52
C ILE A 29 -14.34 6.07 -7.53
N LYS A 30 -15.05 7.20 -7.40
CA LYS A 30 -14.68 8.30 -6.50
C LYS A 30 -14.68 7.89 -5.02
N ASN A 31 -15.45 6.87 -4.65
CA ASN A 31 -15.53 6.37 -3.28
C ASN A 31 -14.43 5.34 -2.94
N VAL A 32 -13.61 4.96 -3.93
CA VAL A 32 -12.45 4.09 -3.70
C VAL A 32 -11.32 4.90 -3.05
N THR A 33 -10.85 4.40 -1.91
CA THR A 33 -9.77 4.95 -1.08
C THR A 33 -8.75 3.84 -0.78
N SER A 34 -7.62 4.20 -0.17
CA SER A 34 -6.61 3.23 0.29
C SER A 34 -7.16 2.24 1.33
N GLU A 35 -8.23 2.58 2.04
CA GLU A 35 -8.83 1.75 3.08
C GLU A 35 -9.81 0.69 2.53
N ASN A 36 -10.28 0.85 1.29
CA ASN A 36 -11.32 0.00 0.70
C ASN A 36 -10.97 -0.48 -0.73
N LEU A 37 -9.69 -0.69 -1.02
CA LEU A 37 -9.19 -1.16 -2.31
C LEU A 37 -9.79 -2.50 -2.78
N SER A 38 -10.44 -3.26 -1.90
CA SER A 38 -11.14 -4.51 -2.20
C SER A 38 -12.50 -4.33 -2.89
N VAL A 39 -13.02 -3.09 -2.98
CA VAL A 39 -14.25 -2.78 -3.71
C VAL A 39 -14.06 -3.09 -5.20
N ARG A 40 -15.09 -3.64 -5.85
CA ARG A 40 -15.08 -3.97 -7.28
C ARG A 40 -16.36 -3.49 -7.93
N LEU A 41 -16.19 -2.77 -9.04
CA LEU A 41 -17.29 -2.37 -9.90
C LEU A 41 -17.92 -3.62 -10.55
N ASN A 42 -19.24 -3.75 -10.54
CA ASN A 42 -19.91 -4.88 -11.19
C ASN A 42 -19.98 -4.67 -12.73
N PRO A 43 -19.33 -5.50 -13.56
CA PRO A 43 -19.42 -5.35 -15.02
C PRO A 43 -20.81 -5.65 -15.58
N ASP A 44 -21.65 -6.41 -14.87
CA ASP A 44 -22.98 -6.80 -15.37
C ASP A 44 -24.06 -5.76 -15.03
N SER A 45 -23.77 -4.79 -14.17
CA SER A 45 -24.68 -3.68 -13.83
C SER A 45 -24.58 -2.48 -14.80
N VAL A 46 -23.67 -2.52 -15.77
CA VAL A 46 -23.42 -1.42 -16.70
C VAL A 46 -23.72 -1.80 -18.17
N PRO A 47 -24.04 -0.81 -19.03
CA PRO A 47 -24.16 -1.03 -20.47
C PRO A 47 -22.91 -1.68 -21.08
N ASN A 48 -23.08 -2.39 -22.20
CA ASN A 48 -22.01 -3.16 -22.85
C ASN A 48 -20.77 -2.31 -23.18
N GLU A 49 -20.98 -1.03 -23.50
CA GLU A 49 -19.94 -0.04 -23.80
C GLU A 49 -19.03 0.24 -22.61
N LEU A 50 -19.56 0.16 -21.38
CA LEU A 50 -18.82 0.41 -20.14
C LEU A 50 -18.23 -0.86 -19.51
N LYS A 51 -18.65 -2.06 -19.95
CA LYS A 51 -18.17 -3.33 -19.39
C LYS A 51 -16.65 -3.46 -19.44
N GLN A 52 -16.04 -3.08 -20.56
CA GLN A 52 -14.59 -3.15 -20.72
C GLN A 52 -13.87 -2.15 -19.83
N LEU A 53 -14.43 -0.95 -19.65
CA LEU A 53 -13.89 0.07 -18.74
C LEU A 53 -13.91 -0.43 -17.30
N THR A 54 -15.07 -0.93 -16.84
CA THR A 54 -15.25 -1.51 -15.51
C THR A 54 -14.26 -2.65 -15.25
N LYS A 55 -14.10 -3.57 -16.21
CA LYS A 55 -13.10 -4.66 -16.11
C LYS A 55 -11.67 -4.14 -16.00
N SER A 56 -11.31 -3.15 -16.83
CA SER A 56 -9.96 -2.56 -16.82
C SER A 56 -9.67 -1.83 -15.51
N PHE A 57 -10.66 -1.12 -14.97
CA PHE A 57 -10.54 -0.46 -13.67
C PHE A 57 -10.37 -1.47 -12.53
N ASN A 58 -11.16 -2.55 -12.51
CA ASN A 58 -10.98 -3.62 -11.53
C ASN A 58 -9.60 -4.27 -11.62
N GLN A 59 -9.06 -4.47 -12.82
CA GLN A 59 -7.69 -4.97 -12.99
C GLN A 59 -6.64 -4.00 -12.45
N MET A 60 -6.84 -2.69 -12.62
CA MET A 60 -5.99 -1.67 -12.02
C MET A 60 -6.06 -1.73 -10.49
N LEU A 61 -7.25 -1.86 -9.90
CA LEU A 61 -7.41 -2.01 -8.46
C LEU A 61 -6.69 -3.24 -7.90
N VAL A 62 -6.77 -4.39 -8.60
CA VAL A 62 -6.04 -5.60 -8.20
C VAL A 62 -4.53 -5.33 -8.13
N LYS A 63 -3.96 -4.62 -9.11
CA LYS A 63 -2.54 -4.27 -9.11
C LYS A 63 -2.18 -3.33 -7.96
N ILE A 64 -3.03 -2.33 -7.68
CA ILE A 64 -2.81 -1.38 -6.58
C ILE A 64 -2.90 -2.09 -5.22
N GLU A 65 -3.91 -2.94 -5.03
CA GLU A 65 -4.09 -3.72 -3.81
C GLU A 65 -2.90 -4.64 -3.55
N ASP A 66 -2.42 -5.33 -4.58
CA ASP A 66 -1.27 -6.22 -4.50
C ASP A 66 0.03 -5.47 -4.11
N VAL A 67 0.26 -4.28 -4.67
CA VAL A 67 1.38 -3.41 -4.26
C VAL A 67 1.20 -2.93 -2.82
N PHE A 68 0.01 -2.49 -2.43
CA PHE A 68 -0.25 -1.96 -1.09
C PHE A 68 -0.10 -3.02 0.01
N VAL A 69 -0.59 -4.24 -0.24
CA VAL A 69 -0.45 -5.39 0.66
C VAL A 69 1.02 -5.74 0.83
N ARG A 70 1.79 -5.82 -0.26
CA ARG A 70 3.24 -6.05 -0.18
C ARG A 70 3.95 -4.98 0.64
N GLN A 71 3.68 -3.70 0.38
CA GLN A 71 4.30 -2.59 1.10
C GLN A 71 4.00 -2.65 2.60
N THR A 72 2.75 -2.95 2.96
CA THR A 72 2.32 -3.02 4.36
C THR A 72 2.97 -4.18 5.09
N ASN A 73 2.97 -5.38 4.49
CA ASN A 73 3.62 -6.56 5.06
C ASN A 73 5.12 -6.35 5.20
N PHE A 74 5.78 -5.82 4.16
CA PHE A 74 7.20 -5.49 4.19
C PHE A 74 7.52 -4.53 5.35
N SER A 75 6.75 -3.46 5.51
CA SER A 75 6.96 -2.49 6.59
C SER A 75 6.78 -3.11 7.98
N ALA A 76 5.82 -4.03 8.14
CA ALA A 76 5.59 -4.75 9.38
C ALA A 76 6.75 -5.72 9.69
N ASP A 77 7.20 -6.47 8.70
CA ASP A 77 8.30 -7.44 8.83
C ASP A 77 9.59 -6.73 9.23
N ILE A 78 9.92 -5.61 8.57
CA ILE A 78 11.05 -4.73 8.95
C ILE A 78 10.98 -4.32 10.42
N ALA A 79 9.83 -3.82 10.85
CA ALA A 79 9.67 -3.33 12.22
C ALA A 79 9.84 -4.46 13.25
N HIS A 80 9.40 -5.67 12.91
CA HIS A 80 9.60 -6.86 13.73
C HIS A 80 11.07 -7.29 13.76
N GLU A 81 11.73 -7.36 12.61
CA GLU A 81 13.12 -7.78 12.52
C GLU A 81 14.07 -6.80 13.21
N MET A 82 13.82 -5.48 13.13
CA MET A 82 14.60 -4.46 13.84
C MET A 82 14.37 -4.47 15.37
N ARG A 83 13.19 -4.88 15.84
CA ARG A 83 12.88 -4.88 17.28
C ARG A 83 13.80 -5.80 18.06
N THR A 84 14.12 -6.96 17.52
CA THR A 84 14.97 -7.97 18.16
C THR A 84 16.38 -7.47 18.49
N PRO A 85 17.21 -7.01 17.53
CA PRO A 85 18.55 -6.50 17.80
C PRO A 85 18.52 -5.27 18.72
N ILE A 86 17.52 -4.38 18.58
CA ILE A 86 17.35 -3.22 19.48
C ILE A 86 17.06 -3.69 20.93
N THR A 87 16.22 -4.70 21.10
CA THR A 87 15.91 -5.25 22.43
C THR A 87 17.13 -5.91 23.05
N ASN A 88 17.94 -6.60 22.25
CA ASN A 88 19.19 -7.21 22.71
C ASN A 88 20.19 -6.14 23.16
N LEU A 89 20.46 -5.13 22.32
CA LEU A 89 21.32 -3.99 22.64
C LEU A 89 20.89 -3.31 23.96
N MET A 90 19.59 -3.06 24.12
CA MET A 90 19.04 -2.44 25.32
C MET A 90 19.23 -3.34 26.56
N THR A 91 18.96 -4.64 26.42
CA THR A 91 19.08 -5.61 27.52
C THR A 91 20.53 -5.77 27.96
N GLU A 92 21.47 -5.95 27.03
CA GLU A 92 22.90 -6.06 27.34
C GLU A 92 23.43 -4.80 28.03
N THR A 93 22.99 -3.63 27.56
CA THR A 93 23.34 -2.35 28.17
C THR A 93 22.78 -2.24 29.59
N GLN A 94 21.50 -2.58 29.81
CA GLN A 94 20.88 -2.58 31.14
C GLN A 94 21.60 -3.51 32.11
N ILE A 95 21.89 -4.74 31.68
CA ILE A 95 22.59 -5.72 32.52
C ILE A 95 24.00 -5.19 32.85
N SER A 96 24.69 -4.59 31.89
CA SER A 96 26.04 -4.04 32.08
C SER A 96 26.06 -2.85 33.05
N LEU A 97 25.00 -2.03 33.05
CA LEU A 97 24.85 -0.92 33.99
C LEU A 97 24.38 -1.37 35.39
N SER A 98 23.71 -2.52 35.49
CA SER A 98 23.11 -3.00 36.76
C SER A 98 24.10 -3.64 37.75
N LYS A 99 25.29 -4.06 37.29
CA LYS A 99 26.28 -4.78 38.09
C LYS A 99 27.67 -4.18 37.88
N ASN A 100 28.49 -4.22 38.92
CA ASN A 100 29.90 -3.86 38.78
C ASN A 100 30.62 -4.97 37.98
N ARG A 101 31.18 -4.63 36.82
CA ARG A 101 31.82 -5.56 35.89
C ARG A 101 33.31 -5.28 35.74
N SER A 102 34.07 -6.30 35.36
CA SER A 102 35.47 -6.09 34.99
C SER A 102 35.56 -5.32 33.66
N LYS A 103 36.76 -4.80 33.36
CA LYS A 103 36.99 -4.13 32.06
C LYS A 103 36.83 -5.10 30.91
N GLU A 104 37.26 -6.34 31.10
CA GLU A 104 37.20 -7.42 30.11
C GLU A 104 35.74 -7.74 29.76
N GLU A 105 34.86 -7.88 30.76
CA GLU A 105 33.43 -8.13 30.54
C GLU A 105 32.73 -6.97 29.81
N LEU A 106 33.13 -5.73 30.08
CA LEU A 106 32.58 -4.56 29.37
C LEU A 106 33.04 -4.53 27.91
N VAL A 107 34.29 -4.91 27.64
CA VAL A 107 34.81 -5.02 26.27
C VAL A 107 34.06 -6.09 25.48
N GLU A 108 33.74 -7.24 26.09
CA GLU A 108 32.92 -8.28 25.45
C GLU A 108 31.52 -7.77 25.09
N VAL A 109 30.86 -7.04 25.98
CA VAL A 109 29.56 -6.41 25.69
C VAL A 109 29.65 -5.41 24.54
N LEU A 110 30.73 -4.62 24.47
CA LEU A 110 30.94 -3.70 23.35
C LEU A 110 31.12 -4.43 22.02
N TYR A 111 31.79 -5.59 22.01
CA TYR A 111 31.89 -6.44 20.83
C TYR A 111 30.54 -7.03 20.41
N SER A 112 29.74 -7.51 21.37
CA SER A 112 28.39 -8.00 21.11
C SER A 112 27.50 -6.90 20.50
N ASN A 113 27.50 -5.72 21.14
CA ASN A 113 26.78 -4.56 20.62
C ASN A 113 27.26 -4.15 19.21
N LEU A 114 28.56 -4.18 18.94
CA LEU A 114 29.11 -3.88 17.61
C LEU A 114 28.60 -4.86 16.55
N GLU A 115 28.45 -6.15 16.89
CA GLU A 115 27.85 -7.13 15.98
C GLU A 115 26.40 -6.77 15.65
N GLU A 116 25.59 -6.43 16.66
CA GLU A 116 24.19 -6.02 16.48
C GLU A 116 24.07 -4.72 15.66
N TYR A 117 24.94 -3.73 15.88
CA TYR A 117 24.99 -2.53 15.02
C TYR A 117 25.31 -2.87 13.56
N ASN A 118 26.25 -3.79 13.31
CA ASN A 118 26.56 -4.24 11.95
C ASN A 118 25.40 -5.02 11.31
N ARG A 119 24.62 -5.78 12.10
CA ARG A 119 23.40 -6.44 11.63
C ARG A 119 22.34 -5.41 11.23
N LEU A 120 22.07 -4.42 12.09
CA LEU A 120 21.15 -3.31 11.80
C LEU A 120 21.58 -2.52 10.56
N SER A 121 22.87 -2.20 10.42
CA SER A 121 23.38 -1.45 9.26
C SER A 121 23.19 -2.21 7.94
N ARG A 122 23.41 -3.54 7.94
CA ARG A 122 23.19 -4.38 6.76
C ARG A 122 21.70 -4.42 6.40
N MET A 123 20.85 -4.67 7.39
CA MET A 123 19.41 -4.71 7.20
C MET A 123 18.85 -3.39 6.62
N ILE A 124 19.32 -2.23 7.11
CA ILE A 124 18.96 -0.91 6.53
C ILE A 124 19.47 -0.78 5.09
N SER A 125 20.68 -1.25 4.80
CA SER A 125 21.25 -1.20 3.45
C SER A 125 20.46 -2.06 2.47
N ASP A 126 20.05 -3.26 2.89
CA ASP A 126 19.23 -4.18 2.11
C ASP A 126 17.84 -3.57 1.81
N MET A 127 17.23 -2.89 2.79
CA MET A 127 15.96 -2.18 2.60
C MET A 127 16.08 -1.02 1.60
N LEU A 128 17.15 -0.22 1.68
CA LEU A 128 17.41 0.86 0.74
C LEU A 128 17.64 0.32 -0.68
N PHE A 129 18.32 -0.82 -0.80
CA PHE A 129 18.52 -1.49 -2.09
C PHE A 129 17.21 -1.99 -2.68
N LEU A 130 16.36 -2.66 -1.88
CA LEU A 130 15.05 -3.13 -2.32
C LEU A 130 14.15 -1.97 -2.75
N ALA A 131 14.08 -0.90 -1.97
CA ALA A 131 13.30 0.28 -2.30
C ALA A 131 13.75 0.92 -3.63
N GLN A 132 15.06 0.95 -3.91
CA GLN A 132 15.59 1.45 -5.19
C GLN A 132 15.35 0.48 -6.37
N ALA A 133 15.30 -0.82 -6.11
CA ALA A 133 15.01 -1.82 -7.12
C ALA A 133 13.53 -1.84 -7.51
N ASP A 134 12.62 -1.61 -6.56
CA ASP A 134 11.17 -1.53 -6.81
C ASP A 134 10.76 -0.27 -7.60
N ASP A 135 11.58 0.79 -7.59
CA ASP A 135 11.39 2.02 -8.36
C ASP A 135 11.79 1.91 -9.86
N ASN A 136 12.47 0.83 -10.29
CA ASN A 136 13.00 0.64 -11.66
C ASN A 136 12.32 -0.51 -12.41
#